data_AF-A0A5B1M0Y5-F1
#
_entry.id   AF-A0A5B1M0Y5-F1
#
_cell.length_a   1.000
_cell.length_b   1.000
_cell.length_c   1.000
_cell.angle_alpha   90.00
_cell.angle_beta   90.00
_cell.angle_gamma   90.00
#
_symmetry.space_group_name_H-M   'P 1'
#
loop_
_entity.id
_entity.type
_entity.pdbx_description
1 polymer ?
#
loop_
_entity_poly.entity_id
_entity_poly.type
_entity_poly.pdbx_seq_one_letter_code
_entity_poly.pdbx_strand_id
1 'polypeptide(L)'
;MTWSETKRRWHIMREIEELFLQDPGAALPWNDELAELFGDRDHLVTALRYRWQLTRQAQLDTDSPEPAWEEQQGRVERRTRTLLRILDRAAAEAQGGHRAVA
;
A
#
# COMPACT_ATOMS: atom_id res chain seq x y z
N MET A 1 -21.33 -1.13 2.14
CA MET A 1 -20.23 -0.75 3.06
C MET A 1 -20.80 0.03 4.25
N THR A 2 -20.54 -0.42 5.46
CA THR A 2 -20.85 0.33 6.69
C THR A 2 -19.67 1.25 7.08
N TRP A 3 -19.91 2.22 7.96
CA TRP A 3 -18.85 3.07 8.50
C TRP A 3 -17.77 2.25 9.24
N SER A 4 -18.17 1.21 9.96
CA SER A 4 -17.27 0.30 10.68
C SER A 4 -16.37 -0.49 9.73
N GLU A 5 -16.94 -1.00 8.63
CA GLU A 5 -16.18 -1.70 7.59
C GLU A 5 -15.19 -0.78 6.88
N THR A 6 -15.60 0.46 6.60
CA THR A 6 -14.71 1.49 6.02
C THR A 6 -13.50 1.71 6.93
N LYS A 7 -13.73 1.99 8.22
CA LYS A 7 -12.64 2.18 9.18
C LYS A 7 -11.72 0.96 9.29
N ARG A 8 -12.29 -0.26 9.25
CA ARG A 8 -11.51 -1.50 9.31
C ARG A 8 -10.60 -1.68 8.09
N ARG A 9 -11.13 -1.45 6.88
CA ARG A 9 -10.32 -1.43 5.65
C ARG A 9 -9.18 -0.42 5.74
N TRP A 10 -9.45 0.78 6.26
CA TRP A 10 -8.44 1.81 6.45
C TRP A 10 -7.34 1.41 7.45
N HIS A 11 -7.72 0.79 8.57
CA HIS A 11 -6.78 0.34 9.58
C HIS A 11 -5.83 -0.73 9.04
N ILE A 12 -6.38 -1.77 8.40
CA ILE A 12 -5.62 -2.85 7.75
C ILE A 12 -4.63 -2.29 6.72
N MET A 13 -5.08 -1.40 5.85
CA MET A 13 -4.20 -0.80 4.85
C MET A 13 -3.05 -0.02 5.48
N ARG A 14 -3.24 0.54 6.68
CA ARG A 14 -2.20 1.25 7.42
C ARG A 14 -1.18 0.28 8.03
N GLU A 15 -1.64 -0.84 8.60
CA GLU A 15 -0.75 -1.85 9.17
C GLU A 15 0.11 -2.53 8.10
N ILE A 16 -0.47 -2.85 6.94
CA ILE A 16 0.28 -3.40 5.80
C ILE A 16 1.32 -2.41 5.30
N GLU A 17 1.00 -1.11 5.32
CA GLU A 17 1.97 -0.07 4.98
C GLU A 17 3.13 -0.02 5.98
N GLU A 18 2.84 -0.04 7.27
CA GLU A 18 3.85 -0.02 8.32
C GLU A 18 4.77 -1.25 8.25
N LEU A 19 4.20 -2.43 7.98
CA LEU A 19 4.94 -3.66 7.73
C LEU A 19 5.97 -3.48 6.60
N PHE A 20 5.55 -3.00 5.43
CA PHE A 20 6.46 -2.84 4.28
C PHE A 20 7.49 -1.72 4.45
N LEU A 21 7.21 -0.73 5.31
CA LEU A 21 8.19 0.30 5.65
C LEU A 21 9.26 -0.22 6.62
N GLN A 22 8.89 -1.14 7.51
CA GLN A 22 9.82 -1.79 8.43
C GLN A 22 10.65 -2.87 7.74
N ASP A 23 10.01 -3.68 6.89
CA ASP A 23 10.62 -4.75 6.14
C ASP A 23 10.19 -4.72 4.66
N PRO A 24 11.01 -4.12 3.78
CA PRO A 24 10.77 -4.12 2.33
C PRO A 24 10.74 -5.51 1.69
N GLY A 25 11.24 -6.54 2.37
CA GLY A 25 11.22 -7.93 1.91
C GLY A 25 10.01 -8.73 2.39
N ALA A 26 9.17 -8.14 3.24
CA ALA A 26 8.00 -8.84 3.77
C ALA A 26 7.03 -9.24 2.67
N ALA A 27 6.43 -10.41 2.82
CA ALA A 27 5.33 -10.85 1.96
C ALA A 27 4.02 -10.15 2.36
N LEU A 28 3.09 -10.02 1.40
CA LEU A 28 1.74 -9.54 1.70
C LEU A 28 1.05 -10.52 2.66
N PRO A 29 0.56 -10.08 3.83
CA PRO A 29 0.01 -10.97 4.86
C PRO A 29 -1.42 -11.43 4.52
N TRP A 30 -1.59 -12.09 3.38
CA TRP A 30 -2.90 -12.49 2.86
C TRP A 30 -3.59 -13.53 3.74
N ASN A 31 -4.84 -13.27 4.13
CA ASN A 31 -5.67 -14.15 4.95
C ASN A 31 -7.16 -14.01 4.58
N ASP A 32 -8.03 -14.80 5.21
CA ASP A 32 -9.47 -14.83 4.89
C ASP A 32 -10.18 -13.52 5.22
N GLU A 33 -9.76 -12.79 6.26
CA GLU A 33 -10.30 -11.47 6.58
C GLU A 33 -10.02 -10.47 5.46
N LEU A 34 -8.82 -10.52 4.87
CA LEU A 34 -8.49 -9.68 3.72
C LEU A 34 -9.26 -10.10 2.47
N ALA A 35 -9.52 -11.40 2.29
CA ALA A 35 -10.36 -11.87 1.20
C ALA A 35 -11.81 -11.40 1.34
N GLU A 36 -12.38 -11.43 2.55
CA GLU A 36 -13.73 -10.92 2.82
C GLU A 36 -13.82 -9.41 2.56
N LEU A 37 -12.83 -8.65 3.02
CA LEU A 37 -12.84 -7.20 2.90
C LEU A 37 -12.50 -6.72 1.48
N PHE A 38 -11.49 -7.29 0.83
CA PHE A 38 -10.96 -6.79 -0.43
C PHE A 38 -11.36 -7.64 -1.64
N GLY A 39 -11.96 -8.81 -1.44
CA GLY A 39 -12.32 -9.77 -2.49
C GLY A 39 -11.12 -10.63 -2.90
N ASP A 40 -10.08 -9.98 -3.41
CA ASP A 40 -8.85 -10.64 -3.84
C ASP A 40 -7.61 -9.77 -3.60
N ARG A 41 -6.45 -10.38 -3.85
CA ARG A 41 -5.14 -9.75 -3.66
C ARG A 41 -4.94 -8.55 -4.58
N ASP A 42 -5.44 -8.61 -5.81
CA ASP A 42 -5.27 -7.55 -6.81
C ASP A 42 -6.08 -6.31 -6.42
N HIS A 43 -7.27 -6.49 -5.88
CA HIS A 43 -8.09 -5.43 -5.30
C HIS A 43 -7.45 -4.84 -4.04
N LEU A 44 -6.84 -5.65 -3.17
CA LEU A 44 -6.08 -5.13 -2.04
C LEU A 44 -4.87 -4.30 -2.50
N VAL A 45 -4.09 -4.80 -3.45
CA VAL A 45 -2.95 -4.08 -4.04
C VAL A 45 -3.40 -2.79 -4.69
N THR A 46 -4.51 -2.81 -5.43
CA THR A 46 -5.10 -1.61 -6.07
C THR A 46 -5.55 -0.59 -5.04
N ALA A 47 -6.22 -1.02 -3.96
CA ALA A 47 -6.66 -0.15 -2.88
C ALA A 47 -5.47 0.49 -2.14
N LEU A 48 -4.43 -0.30 -1.90
CA LEU A 48 -3.17 0.17 -1.30
C LEU A 48 -2.48 1.21 -2.19
N ARG A 49 -2.34 0.94 -3.50
CA ARG A 49 -1.81 1.90 -4.49
C ARG A 49 -2.58 3.23 -4.49
N TYR A 50 -3.91 3.15 -4.55
CA TYR A 50 -4.79 4.32 -4.53
C TYR A 50 -4.59 5.15 -3.25
N ARG A 51 -4.56 4.50 -2.09
CA ARG A 51 -4.34 5.17 -0.80
C ARG A 51 -2.99 5.86 -0.74
N TRP A 52 -1.94 5.25 -1.27
CA TRP A 52 -0.61 5.88 -1.32
C TRP A 52 -0.54 7.07 -2.26
N GLN A 53 -1.21 7.00 -3.41
CA GLN A 53 -1.32 8.14 -4.31
C GLN A 53 -2.05 9.32 -3.63
N LEU A 54 -3.14 9.03 -2.90
CA LEU A 54 -3.86 10.04 -2.14
C LEU A 54 -3.01 10.64 -1.02
N THR A 55 -2.24 9.82 -0.31
CA THR A 55 -1.33 10.27 0.76
C THR A 55 -0.19 11.14 0.19
N ARG A 56 0.37 10.74 -0.96
CA ARG A 56 1.31 11.58 -1.70
C ARG A 56 0.68 12.93 -2.03
N GLN A 57 -0.51 12.93 -2.63
CA GLN A 57 -1.18 14.17 -3.02
C GLN A 57 -1.42 15.08 -1.81
N ALA A 58 -1.92 14.54 -0.70
CA ALA A 58 -2.12 15.31 0.53
C ALA A 58 -0.82 15.87 1.13
N GLN A 59 0.29 15.10 1.09
CA GLN A 59 1.61 15.56 1.56
C GLN A 59 2.21 16.64 0.67
N LEU A 60 1.86 16.64 -0.62
CA LEU A 60 2.29 17.66 -1.58
C LEU A 60 1.39 18.91 -1.59
N ASP A 61 0.16 18.80 -1.09
CA ASP A 61 -0.81 19.90 -0.99
C ASP A 61 -0.63 20.72 0.31
N THR A 62 0.42 20.46 1.06
CA THR A 62 0.72 21.18 2.30
C THR A 62 1.53 22.43 1.97
N ASP A 63 0.92 23.63 2.07
CA ASP A 63 1.52 24.97 1.87
C ASP A 63 2.78 25.23 2.76
N SER A 64 3.91 24.60 2.45
CA SER A 64 5.22 24.91 3.04
C SER A 64 6.00 25.96 2.22
N PRO A 65 6.66 26.95 2.84
CA PRO A 65 7.52 27.87 2.10
C PRO A 65 8.80 27.17 1.57
N GLU A 66 9.10 27.40 0.29
CA GLU A 66 10.28 26.97 -0.49
C GLU A 66 11.58 27.36 0.25
N PRO A 67 12.46 26.42 0.69
CA PRO A 67 13.23 25.48 -0.14
C PRO A 67 13.25 24.01 0.38
N ALA A 68 12.50 23.70 1.44
CA ALA A 68 12.37 22.34 1.98
C ALA A 68 11.51 21.43 1.08
N TRP A 69 10.88 22.01 0.05
CA TRP A 69 9.91 21.35 -0.83
C TRP A 69 10.58 20.27 -1.70
N GLU A 70 11.72 20.56 -2.33
CA GLU A 70 12.38 19.58 -3.22
C GLU A 70 12.89 18.35 -2.44
N GLU A 71 13.45 18.55 -1.26
CA GLU A 71 13.86 17.45 -0.39
C GLU A 71 12.67 16.63 0.11
N GLN A 72 11.57 17.30 0.48
CA GLN A 72 10.34 16.65 0.92
C GLN A 72 9.72 15.85 -0.25
N GLN A 73 9.61 16.43 -1.44
CA GLN A 73 9.14 15.76 -2.65
C GLN A 73 10.00 14.54 -2.98
N GLY A 74 11.33 14.69 -2.92
CA GLY A 74 12.25 13.58 -3.17
C GLY A 74 12.12 12.45 -2.16
N ARG A 75 11.87 12.76 -0.87
CA ARG A 75 11.61 11.73 0.16
C ARG A 75 10.28 11.04 -0.06
N VAL A 76 9.21 11.79 -0.33
CA VAL A 76 7.87 11.24 -0.59
C VAL A 76 7.90 10.35 -1.84
N GLU A 77 8.52 10.82 -2.93
CA GLU A 77 8.59 10.07 -4.17
C GLU A 77 9.43 8.80 -4.05
N ARG A 78 10.59 8.85 -3.38
CA ARG A 78 11.40 7.65 -3.11
C ARG A 78 10.60 6.64 -2.28
N ARG A 79 9.90 7.09 -1.24
CA ARG A 79 9.07 6.21 -0.39
C ARG A 79 7.93 5.59 -1.19
N THR A 80 7.21 6.37 -1.99
CA THR A 80 6.13 5.86 -2.85
C THR A 80 6.66 4.84 -3.87
N ARG A 81 7.77 5.13 -4.57
CA ARG A 81 8.35 4.20 -5.55
C ARG A 81 8.80 2.89 -4.90
N THR A 82 9.40 2.95 -3.72
CA THR A 82 9.80 1.74 -2.98
C THR A 82 8.58 0.90 -2.61
N LEU A 83 7.54 1.52 -2.06
CA LEU A 83 6.30 0.81 -1.69
C LEU A 83 5.61 0.17 -2.90
N LEU A 84 5.52 0.88 -4.03
CA LEU A 84 4.94 0.32 -5.26
C LEU A 84 5.71 -0.90 -5.75
N ARG A 85 7.05 -0.88 -5.71
CA ARG A 85 7.86 -2.06 -6.08
C ARG A 85 7.64 -3.25 -5.15
N ILE A 86 7.49 -3.00 -3.85
CA ILE A 86 7.22 -4.06 -2.87
C ILE A 86 5.87 -4.72 -3.16
N LEU A 87 4.84 -3.92 -3.48
CA LEU A 87 3.55 -4.46 -3.89
C LEU A 87 3.62 -5.27 -5.18
N ASP A 88 4.34 -4.77 -6.19
CA ASP A 88 4.49 -5.46 -7.48
C ASP A 88 5.15 -6.83 -7.28
N ARG A 89 6.18 -6.87 -6.44
CA ARG A 89 6.84 -8.11 -6.02
C ARG A 89 5.88 -9.03 -5.28
N ALA A 90 5.19 -8.54 -4.25
CA ALA A 90 4.30 -9.35 -3.43
C ALA A 90 3.11 -9.89 -4.25
N ALA A 91 2.60 -9.11 -5.21
CA ALA A 91 1.60 -9.55 -6.17
C ALA A 91 2.14 -10.65 -7.10
N ALA A 92 3.36 -10.49 -7.62
CA ALA A 92 4.00 -11.49 -8.48
C ALA A 92 4.29 -12.81 -7.74
N GLU A 93 4.79 -12.74 -6.50
CA GLU A 93 5.04 -13.93 -5.65
C GLU A 93 3.72 -14.66 -5.33
N ALA A 94 2.65 -13.93 -5.06
CA ALA A 94 1.34 -14.53 -4.82
C ALA A 94 0.76 -15.22 -6.07
N GLN A 95 0.95 -14.65 -7.26
CA GLN A 95 0.52 -15.25 -8.53
C GLN A 95 1.37 -16.48 -8.90
N GLY A 96 2.67 -16.46 -8.61
CA GLY A 96 3.59 -17.59 -8.80
C GLY A 96 3.27 -18.79 -7.92
N GLY A 97 2.86 -18.55 -6.66
CA GLY A 97 2.42 -19.61 -5.75
C GLY A 97 1.08 -20.25 -6.14
N HIS A 98 0.16 -19.48 -6.73
CA HIS A 98 -1.15 -20.00 -7.17
C HIS A 98 -1.05 -20.89 -8.42
N ARG A 99 0.03 -20.77 -9.21
CA ARG A 99 0.23 -21.53 -10.46
C ARG A 99 0.86 -22.92 -10.27
N ALA A 100 1.30 -23.26 -9.06
CA ALA A 100 2.00 -24.52 -8.76
C ALA A 100 1.08 -25.67 -8.33
N VAL A 101 -0.24 -25.50 -8.38
CA VAL A 101 -1.23 -26.55 -8.06
C VAL A 101 -2.24 -26.65 -9.19
N ALA A 102 -1.89 -27.41 -10.23
CA ALA A 102 -2.79 -27.89 -11.27
C ALA A 102 -2.35 -29.28 -11.72
#